data_AF-A0A2N4X6L7-F1
#
_entry.id   AF-A0A2N4X6L7-F1
#
_cell.length_a   1.000
_cell.length_b   1.000
_cell.length_c   1.000
_cell.angle_alpha   90.00
_cell.angle_beta   90.00
_cell.angle_gamma   90.00
#
_symmetry.space_group_name_H-M   'P 1'
#
loop_
_entity.id
_entity.type
_entity.pdbx_description
1 polymer ?
#
loop_
_entity_poly.entity_id
_entity_poly.type
_entity_poly.pdbx_seq_one_letter_code
_entity_poly.pdbx_strand_id
1 'polypeptide(L)'
;MENEIELFPMKEFSHFQEFDKFCAYLESLEKEYVITEIEKGPIPVMYSNDGNEEKWYLDRHNQIWVLIRPDYPFKGFFKQLSDITRS
;
A
#
# COMPACT_ATOMS: atom_id res chain seq x y z
N MET A 1 26.35 -4.16 -6.42
CA MET A 1 24.94 -4.45 -6.75
C MET A 1 24.28 -4.76 -5.43
N GLU A 2 23.72 -3.74 -4.80
CA GLU A 2 22.91 -3.96 -3.60
C GLU A 2 21.65 -4.68 -4.06
N ASN A 3 21.39 -5.84 -3.45
CA ASN A 3 20.18 -6.59 -3.68
C ASN A 3 19.00 -5.65 -3.46
N GLU A 4 18.14 -5.50 -4.47
CA GLU A 4 16.81 -4.92 -4.32
C GLU A 4 16.08 -5.79 -3.31
N ILE A 5 16.15 -5.41 -2.03
CA ILE A 5 15.31 -5.96 -1.00
C ILE A 5 13.91 -5.54 -1.44
N GLU A 6 13.09 -6.49 -1.87
CA GLU A 6 11.65 -6.28 -1.92
C GLU A 6 11.23 -5.89 -0.50
N LEU A 7 11.16 -4.58 -0.25
CA LEU A 7 10.84 -3.99 1.06
C LEU A 7 9.49 -4.49 1.57
N PHE A 8 8.62 -4.96 0.67
CA PHE A 8 7.26 -5.37 0.98
C PHE A 8 6.97 -6.76 0.41
N PRO A 9 6.87 -7.81 1.25
CA PRO A 9 6.73 -9.20 0.82
C PRO A 9 5.33 -9.57 0.33
N MET A 10 4.31 -8.70 0.48
CA MET A 10 2.91 -9.03 0.23
C MET A 10 2.22 -7.90 -0.53
N LYS A 11 1.70 -8.23 -1.72
CA LYS A 11 1.14 -7.25 -2.67
C LYS A 11 -0.39 -7.30 -2.79
N GLU A 12 -1.05 -8.36 -2.30
CA GLU A 12 -2.51 -8.55 -2.44
C GLU A 12 -3.13 -9.22 -1.20
N PHE A 13 -4.36 -8.82 -0.86
CA PHE A 13 -5.12 -9.28 0.31
C PHE A 13 -6.45 -9.88 -0.16
N SER A 14 -6.73 -11.13 0.20
CA SER A 14 -8.02 -11.76 -0.11
C SER A 14 -9.01 -11.68 1.05
N HIS A 15 -8.51 -11.43 2.26
CA HIS A 15 -9.30 -11.42 3.49
C HIS A 15 -8.96 -10.23 4.41
N PHE A 16 -9.95 -9.74 5.16
CA PHE A 16 -9.75 -8.63 6.11
C PHE A 16 -8.67 -8.94 7.16
N GLN A 17 -8.57 -10.17 7.67
CA GLN A 17 -7.54 -10.53 8.65
C GLN A 17 -6.10 -10.41 8.12
N GLU A 18 -5.88 -10.65 6.83
CA GLU A 18 -4.57 -10.48 6.21
C GLU A 18 -4.22 -8.99 6.10
N PHE A 19 -5.20 -8.19 5.70
CA PHE A 19 -5.10 -6.75 5.62
C PHE A 19 -4.80 -6.13 6.99
N ASP A 20 -5.54 -6.51 8.05
CA ASP A 20 -5.36 -5.97 9.39
C ASP A 20 -3.95 -6.25 9.94
N LYS A 21 -3.42 -7.46 9.72
CA LYS A 21 -2.04 -7.81 10.08
C LYS A 21 -1.02 -6.98 9.31
N PHE A 22 -1.29 -6.71 8.03
CA PHE A 22 -0.43 -5.89 7.20
C PHE A 22 -0.46 -4.41 7.62
N CYS A 23 -1.60 -3.87 8.00
CA CYS A 23 -1.72 -2.53 8.59
C CYS A 23 -0.86 -2.40 9.85
N ALA A 24 -0.93 -3.37 10.77
CA ALA A 24 -0.08 -3.38 11.96
C ALA A 24 1.42 -3.44 11.62
N TYR A 25 1.78 -4.13 10.54
CA TYR A 25 3.15 -4.11 10.01
C TYR A 25 3.54 -2.72 9.46
N LEU A 26 2.71 -2.07 8.66
CA LEU A 26 2.96 -0.71 8.16
C LEU A 26 3.12 0.31 9.30
N GLU A 27 2.29 0.21 10.36
CA GLU A 27 2.44 1.05 11.55
C GLU A 27 3.81 0.86 12.24
N SER A 28 4.35 -0.37 12.22
CA SER A 28 5.70 -0.62 12.75
C SER A 28 6.78 0.02 11.87
N LEU A 29 6.63 -0.05 10.55
CA LEU A 29 7.54 0.60 9.61
C LEU A 29 7.50 2.13 9.70
N GLU A 30 6.33 2.71 9.92
CA GLU A 30 6.17 4.15 10.13
C GLU A 30 6.86 4.61 11.43
N LYS A 31 6.71 3.85 12.53
CA LYS A 31 7.45 4.12 13.79
C LYS A 31 8.96 4.03 13.62
N GLU A 32 9.42 3.17 12.72
CA GLU A 32 10.83 3.04 12.35
C GLU A 32 11.28 4.06 11.29
N TYR A 33 10.41 4.99 10.86
CA TYR A 33 10.66 5.98 9.81
C TYR A 33 11.06 5.35 8.46
N VAL A 34 10.62 4.12 8.17
CA VAL A 34 10.86 3.43 6.89
C VAL A 34 9.89 3.92 5.82
N ILE A 35 8.65 4.21 6.24
CA ILE A 35 7.61 4.83 5.42
C ILE A 35 6.98 5.99 6.19
N THR A 36 6.24 6.84 5.50
CA THR A 36 5.44 7.92 6.09
C THR A 36 4.09 7.95 5.39
N GLU A 37 3.00 7.91 6.16
CA GLU A 37 1.66 8.06 5.59
C GLU A 37 1.49 9.50 5.05
N ILE A 38 0.92 9.65 3.86
CA ILE A 38 0.64 10.94 3.22
C ILE A 38 -0.86 11.11 3.01
N GLU A 39 -1.37 12.32 3.24
CA GLU A 39 -2.82 12.58 3.24
C GLU A 39 -3.50 12.36 1.89
N LYS A 40 -2.76 12.52 0.79
CA LYS A 40 -3.32 12.43 -0.56
C LYS A 40 -2.32 11.88 -1.56
N GLY A 41 -2.75 10.88 -2.32
CA GLY A 41 -2.02 10.38 -3.47
C GLY A 41 -1.92 11.39 -4.61
N PRO A 42 -0.90 11.26 -5.49
CA PRO A 42 -0.72 12.13 -6.64
C PRO A 42 -1.78 11.90 -7.73
N ILE A 43 -2.44 10.76 -7.74
CA ILE A 43 -3.53 10.42 -8.66
C ILE A 43 -4.65 9.71 -7.91
N PRO A 44 -5.91 9.85 -8.33
CA PRO A 44 -6.99 9.00 -7.85
C PRO A 44 -6.78 7.57 -8.34
N VAL A 45 -6.94 6.58 -7.47
CA VAL A 45 -6.92 5.17 -7.87
C VAL A 45 -8.37 4.74 -8.10
N MET A 46 -8.71 4.26 -9.31
CA MET A 46 -10.10 3.95 -9.69
C MET A 46 -10.78 2.87 -8.81
N TYR A 47 -10.05 2.27 -7.88
CA TYR A 47 -10.53 1.25 -6.96
C TYR A 47 -11.12 1.82 -5.65
N SER A 48 -11.01 3.14 -5.40
CA SER A 48 -11.76 3.82 -4.35
C SER A 48 -13.21 4.06 -4.78
N ASN A 49 -14.06 3.04 -4.68
CA ASN A 49 -15.51 3.28 -4.59
C ASN A 49 -15.85 3.81 -3.18
N ASP A 50 -17.08 4.33 -3.01
CA ASP A 50 -17.65 5.08 -1.85
C ASP A 50 -17.51 4.46 -0.42
N GLY A 51 -16.65 3.48 -0.20
CA GLY A 51 -16.31 2.94 1.12
C GLY A 51 -14.90 2.37 1.26
N ASN A 52 -14.06 2.38 0.22
CA ASN A 52 -12.69 1.88 0.29
C ASN A 52 -11.72 3.04 0.53
N GLU A 53 -11.33 3.22 1.78
CA GLU A 53 -10.30 4.18 2.17
C GLU A 53 -8.96 3.78 1.54
N GLU A 54 -8.44 4.66 0.69
CA GLU A 54 -7.07 4.57 0.21
C GLU A 54 -6.14 5.12 1.28
N LYS A 55 -5.04 4.41 1.55
CA LYS A 55 -3.92 4.99 2.30
C LYS A 55 -2.70 5.07 1.43
N TRP A 56 -1.99 6.17 1.55
CA TRP A 56 -0.84 6.49 0.71
C TRP A 56 0.40 6.58 1.57
N TYR A 57 1.50 6.02 1.09
CA TYR A 57 2.76 5.97 1.83
C TYR A 57 3.92 6.42 0.94
N LEU A 58 4.80 7.24 1.49
CA LEU A 58 6.09 7.58 0.89
C LEU A 58 7.19 6.81 1.61
N ASP A 59 8.04 6.09 0.87
CA ASP A 59 9.20 5.41 1.44
C ASP A 59 10.47 6.29 1.43
N ARG A 60 11.54 5.79 2.05
CA ARG A 60 12.86 6.47 2.08
C ARG A 60 13.51 6.69 0.72
N HIS A 61 13.04 6.00 -0.32
CA HIS A 61 13.52 6.11 -1.69
C HIS A 61 12.65 7.04 -2.54
N ASN A 62 11.74 7.80 -1.90
CA ASN A 62 10.76 8.67 -2.55
C ASN A 62 9.81 7.91 -3.50
N GLN A 63 9.57 6.63 -3.24
CA GLN A 63 8.58 5.85 -3.97
C GLN A 63 7.23 5.96 -3.27
N ILE A 64 6.18 6.11 -4.06
CA ILE A 64 4.81 6.21 -3.58
C ILE A 64 4.17 4.84 -3.64
N TRP A 65 3.59 4.44 -2.52
CA TRP A 65 2.87 3.20 -2.35
C TRP A 65 1.42 3.51 -1.98
N VAL A 66 0.51 2.65 -2.40
CA VAL A 66 -0.90 2.76 -2.04
C VAL A 66 -1.38 1.44 -1.47
N LEU A 67 -2.11 1.55 -0.37
CA LEU A 67 -2.82 0.50 0.31
C LEU A 67 -4.31 0.63 -0.01
N ILE A 68 -4.89 -0.43 -0.55
CA ILE A 68 -6.34 -0.55 -0.76
C ILE A 68 -6.85 -1.73 0.05
N ARG A 69 -7.90 -1.50 0.83
CA ARG A 69 -8.59 -2.53 1.60
C ARG A 69 -9.28 -3.57 0.68
N PRO A 70 -9.27 -4.86 1.02
CA PRO A 70 -10.09 -5.85 0.31
C PRO A 70 -11.58 -5.56 0.52
N ASP A 71 -12.39 -5.71 -0.53
CA ASP A 71 -13.84 -5.56 -0.49
C ASP A 71 -14.47 -6.49 -1.53
N TYR A 72 -15.23 -7.50 -1.10
CA TYR A 72 -15.65 -8.59 -2.00
C TYR A 72 -16.45 -8.05 -3.21
N PRO A 73 -16.12 -8.46 -4.45
CA PRO A 73 -15.19 -9.52 -4.86
C PRO A 73 -13.74 -9.06 -5.12
N PHE A 74 -13.41 -7.81 -4.82
CA PHE A 74 -12.12 -7.19 -5.05
C PHE A 74 -11.09 -7.57 -3.98
N LYS A 75 -9.91 -8.00 -4.43
CA LYS A 75 -8.74 -8.20 -3.57
C LYS A 75 -8.10 -6.86 -3.26
N GLY A 76 -7.85 -6.60 -1.99
CA GLY A 76 -7.06 -5.44 -1.57
C GLY A 76 -5.63 -5.59 -2.05
N PHE A 77 -4.85 -4.52 -1.98
CA PHE A 77 -3.44 -4.58 -2.35
C PHE A 77 -2.59 -3.54 -1.65
N PHE A 78 -1.28 -3.78 -1.64
CA PHE A 78 -0.26 -2.79 -1.34
C PHE A 78 0.73 -2.78 -2.50
N LYS A 79 0.69 -1.72 -3.32
CA LYS A 79 1.45 -1.66 -4.57
C LYS A 79 2.13 -0.31 -4.74
N GLN A 80 3.27 -0.33 -5.40
CA GLN A 80 3.93 0.89 -5.82
C GLN A 80 3.09 1.55 -6.91
N LEU A 81 3.01 2.88 -6.88
CA LEU A 81 2.23 3.66 -7.83
C LEU A 81 2.64 3.41 -9.30
N SER A 82 3.92 3.13 -9.54
CA SER A 82 4.45 2.78 -10.87
C SER A 82 3.83 1.49 -11.43
N ASP A 83 3.43 0.55 -10.56
CA ASP A 83 2.84 -0.71 -11.00
C ASP A 83 1.36 -0.54 -11.38
N ILE A 84 0.69 0.43 -10.75
CA ILE A 84 -0.72 0.73 -11.02
C ILE A 84 -0.87 1.54 -12.31
N THR A 85 0.03 2.50 -12.56
CA THR A 85 -0.04 3.41 -13.72
C THR A 85 0.47 2.80 -15.03
N ARG A 86 1.17 1.66 -14.97
CA ARG A 86 1.68 0.94 -16.15
C ARG A 86 0.73 -0.14 -16.68
N SER A 87 -0.45 -0.28 -16.09
CA SER A 87 -1.48 -1.26 -16.46
C SER A 87 -2.51 -0.69 -17.43
#